data_AF-A0A524A0N8-F1
#
_entry.id   AF-A0A524A0N8-F1
#
_cell.length_a   1.000
_cell.length_b   1.000
_cell.length_c   1.000
_cell.angle_alpha   90.00
_cell.angle_beta   90.00
_cell.angle_gamma   90.00
#
_symmetry.space_group_name_H-M   'P 1'
#
loop_
_entity.id
_entity.type
_entity.pdbx_description
1 polymer ?
#
loop_
_entity_poly.entity_id
_entity_poly.type
_entity_poly.pdbx_seq_one_letter_code
_entity_poly.pdbx_strand_id
1 'polypeptide(L)'
;TAPWFSWTGNALSDLGVSGLTATIFNGGLMATALCMMAFSIGVWELTEGNTVGRTGSGALFLAAVFLFGIGVFPETVEPHHIIFSVAFFVALPVSMFVLSAYMIRSGMKDLGYLSVAAGIVAALIWALEWDGVAIPEAVSALMTSVMSVILGYRMRKWDKVL
;
A
#
# COMPACT_ATOMS: atom_id res chain seq x y z
N THR A 1 -23.38 -4.68 8.85
CA THR A 1 -22.90 -5.70 7.89
C THR A 1 -23.24 -5.23 6.50
N ALA A 2 -22.51 -5.65 5.47
CA ALA A 2 -22.76 -5.31 4.06
C ALA A 2 -23.28 -6.56 3.31
N PRO A 3 -24.55 -6.98 3.50
CA PRO A 3 -25.06 -8.24 2.94
C PRO A 3 -25.14 -8.24 1.41
N TRP A 4 -25.08 -7.06 0.79
CA TRP A 4 -25.08 -6.88 -0.65
C TRP A 4 -23.71 -7.10 -1.30
N PHE A 5 -22.63 -7.09 -0.51
CA PHE A 5 -21.26 -7.15 -1.03
C PHE A 5 -20.88 -8.55 -1.48
N SER A 6 -20.38 -8.66 -2.71
CA SER A 6 -19.85 -9.88 -3.31
C SER A 6 -18.35 -9.74 -3.59
N TRP A 7 -17.54 -10.64 -3.03
CA TRP A 7 -16.08 -10.65 -3.24
C TRP A 7 -15.66 -10.79 -4.71
N THR A 8 -16.48 -11.46 -5.53
CA THR A 8 -16.15 -11.70 -6.93
C THR A 8 -16.87 -10.75 -7.89
N GLY A 9 -17.86 -9.99 -7.41
CA GLY A 9 -18.69 -9.12 -8.25
C GLY A 9 -18.60 -7.63 -7.92
N ASN A 10 -17.89 -7.26 -6.86
CA ASN A 10 -17.73 -5.88 -6.41
C ASN A 10 -16.25 -5.47 -6.39
N ALA A 11 -16.02 -4.16 -6.42
CA ALA A 11 -14.77 -3.58 -5.95
C ALA A 11 -14.82 -3.50 -4.41
N LEU A 12 -13.67 -3.56 -3.73
CA LEU A 12 -13.63 -3.33 -2.29
C LEU A 12 -14.03 -1.88 -1.98
N SER A 13 -13.72 -0.95 -2.89
CA SER A 13 -14.15 0.45 -2.86
C SER A 13 -15.66 0.67 -2.82
N ASP A 14 -16.47 -0.30 -3.29
CA ASP A 14 -17.93 -0.20 -3.24
C ASP A 14 -18.41 -0.02 -1.79
N LEU A 15 -17.68 -0.57 -0.81
CA LEU A 15 -17.97 -0.38 0.62
C LEU A 15 -17.91 1.10 1.03
N GLY A 16 -17.18 1.92 0.29
CA GLY A 16 -17.00 3.36 0.42
C GLY A 16 -18.18 4.22 -0.04
N VAL A 17 -19.22 3.63 -0.66
CA VAL A 17 -20.27 4.40 -1.36
C VAL A 17 -21.30 5.04 -0.43
N SER A 18 -21.84 4.30 0.54
CA SER A 18 -22.92 4.83 1.40
C SER A 18 -22.99 4.22 2.80
N GLY A 19 -23.74 4.90 3.67
CA GLY A 19 -24.06 4.42 5.01
C GLY A 19 -22.85 4.28 5.94
N LEU A 20 -23.01 3.46 6.97
CA LEU A 20 -21.96 3.22 7.98
C LEU A 20 -20.72 2.55 7.37
N THR A 21 -20.88 1.73 6.33
CA THR A 21 -19.76 1.07 5.65
C THR A 21 -18.84 2.09 5.01
N ALA A 22 -19.40 3.15 4.39
CA ALA A 22 -18.60 4.21 3.80
C ALA A 22 -17.74 4.94 4.83
N THR A 23 -18.33 5.30 5.97
CA THR A 23 -17.58 5.97 7.05
C THR A 23 -16.43 5.12 7.55
N ILE A 24 -16.66 3.82 7.77
CA ILE A 24 -15.64 2.90 8.28
C ILE A 24 -14.57 2.64 7.21
N PHE A 25 -14.97 2.40 5.96
CA PHE A 25 -14.06 2.07 4.87
C PHE A 25 -13.19 3.28 4.51
N ASN A 26 -13.81 4.41 4.13
CA ASN A 26 -13.08 5.60 3.70
C ASN A 26 -12.26 6.20 4.85
N GLY A 27 -12.83 6.25 6.06
CA GLY A 27 -12.10 6.68 7.26
C GLY A 27 -10.93 5.75 7.58
N GLY A 28 -11.10 4.44 7.38
CA GLY A 28 -10.05 3.43 7.49
C GLY A 28 -8.92 3.67 6.49
N LEU A 29 -9.24 3.90 5.21
CA LEU A 29 -8.24 4.22 4.18
C LEU A 29 -7.44 5.47 4.55
N MET A 30 -8.11 6.54 4.97
CA MET A 30 -7.45 7.79 5.40
C MET A 30 -6.56 7.57 6.61
N ALA A 31 -7.02 6.83 7.63
CA ALA A 31 -6.22 6.51 8.81
C ALA A 31 -5.00 5.65 8.46
N THR A 32 -5.17 4.62 7.63
CA THR A 32 -4.07 3.78 7.12
C THR A 32 -3.07 4.61 6.32
N ALA A 33 -3.53 5.52 5.47
CA ALA A 33 -2.68 6.43 4.72
C ALA A 33 -1.84 7.33 5.64
N LEU A 34 -2.42 7.90 6.69
CA LEU A 34 -1.66 8.70 7.66
C LEU A 34 -0.58 7.88 8.38
N CYS A 35 -0.90 6.64 8.79
CA CYS A 35 0.08 5.72 9.36
C CYS A 35 1.20 5.40 8.35
N MET A 36 0.84 5.19 7.08
CA MET A 36 1.78 4.86 6.00
C MET A 36 2.67 6.05 5.64
N MET A 37 2.15 7.28 5.67
CA MET A 37 2.94 8.51 5.55
C MET A 37 3.97 8.60 6.67
N ALA A 38 3.54 8.47 7.94
CA ALA A 38 4.44 8.50 9.08
C ALA A 38 5.53 7.41 9.00
N PHE A 39 5.13 6.19 8.62
CA PHE A 39 6.06 5.08 8.39
C PHE A 39 7.08 5.41 7.29
N SER A 40 6.63 5.92 6.15
CA SER A 40 7.51 6.26 5.03
C SER A 40 8.53 7.35 5.36
N ILE A 41 8.17 8.31 6.22
CA ILE A 41 9.12 9.30 6.77
C ILE A 41 10.17 8.60 7.64
N GLY A 42 9.76 7.66 8.50
CA GLY A 42 10.72 6.87 9.28
C GLY A 42 11.69 6.06 8.40
N VAL A 43 11.20 5.44 7.33
CA VAL A 43 12.07 4.73 6.37
C VAL A 43 12.98 5.72 5.61
N TRP A 44 12.48 6.90 5.27
CA TRP A 44 13.28 7.96 4.64
C TRP A 44 14.51 8.33 5.48
N GLU A 45 14.32 8.59 6.78
CA GLU A 45 15.42 8.87 7.71
C GLU A 45 16.39 7.70 7.83
N LEU A 46 15.90 6.45 7.94
CA LEU A 46 16.77 5.26 7.99
C LEU A 46 17.53 4.97 6.69
N THR A 47 17.17 5.64 5.60
CA THR A 47 17.85 5.50 4.31
C THR A 47 18.68 6.73 3.95
N GLU A 48 19.01 7.56 4.95
CA GLU A 48 19.90 8.71 4.79
C GLU A 48 21.23 8.29 4.11
N GLY A 49 21.69 9.14 3.19
CA GLY A 49 22.88 8.85 2.38
C GLY A 49 22.68 7.82 1.26
N ASN A 50 21.52 7.19 1.13
CA ASN A 50 21.22 6.24 0.06
C ASN A 50 20.08 6.71 -0.86
N THR A 51 20.41 7.09 -2.10
CA THR A 51 19.43 7.59 -3.07
C THR A 51 18.35 6.57 -3.42
N VAL A 52 18.67 5.29 -3.50
CA VAL A 52 17.69 4.24 -3.83
C VAL A 52 16.69 4.08 -2.68
N GLY A 53 17.19 4.03 -1.45
CA GLY A 53 16.35 3.98 -0.26
C GLY A 53 15.42 5.19 -0.14
N ARG A 54 15.94 6.41 -0.29
CA ARG A 54 15.13 7.64 -0.28
C ARG A 54 14.10 7.66 -1.39
N THR A 55 14.46 7.23 -2.61
CA THR A 55 13.51 7.16 -3.74
C THR A 55 12.37 6.19 -3.43
N GLY A 56 12.67 5.02 -2.86
CA GLY A 56 11.66 4.04 -2.46
C GLY A 56 10.75 4.56 -1.35
N SER A 57 11.31 5.21 -0.33
CA SER A 57 10.55 5.83 0.76
C SER A 57 9.66 6.98 0.26
N GLY A 58 10.16 7.80 -0.67
CA GLY A 58 9.37 8.86 -1.31
C GLY A 58 8.23 8.32 -2.17
N ALA A 59 8.47 7.24 -2.92
CA ALA A 59 7.42 6.55 -3.66
C ALA A 59 6.36 5.96 -2.72
N LEU A 60 6.76 5.42 -1.56
CA LEU A 60 5.84 4.92 -0.54
C LEU A 60 5.01 6.06 0.06
N PHE A 61 5.62 7.21 0.36
CA PHE A 61 4.89 8.40 0.82
C PHE A 61 3.84 8.85 -0.22
N LEU A 62 4.22 8.87 -1.50
CA LEU A 62 3.31 9.24 -2.58
C LEU A 62 2.15 8.24 -2.72
N ALA A 63 2.41 6.94 -2.60
CA ALA A 63 1.36 5.92 -2.55
C ALA A 63 0.41 6.17 -1.37
N ALA A 64 0.92 6.56 -0.20
CA ALA A 64 0.08 6.92 0.94
C ALA A 64 -0.80 8.15 0.67
N VAL A 65 -0.28 9.16 -0.04
CA VAL A 65 -1.08 10.32 -0.50
C VAL A 65 -2.21 9.86 -1.41
N PHE A 66 -1.94 8.94 -2.33
CA PHE A 66 -2.99 8.41 -3.19
C PHE A 66 -4.05 7.62 -2.42
N LEU A 67 -3.64 6.78 -1.46
CA LEU A 67 -4.55 6.07 -0.58
C LEU A 67 -5.45 7.01 0.23
N PHE A 68 -4.89 8.11 0.74
CA PHE A 68 -5.67 9.15 1.40
C PHE A 68 -6.70 9.76 0.45
N GLY A 69 -6.29 10.02 -0.80
CA GLY A 69 -7.16 10.47 -1.88
C GLY A 69 -8.34 9.53 -2.14
N ILE A 70 -8.15 8.21 -2.15
CA ILE A 70 -9.24 7.23 -2.31
C ILE A 70 -10.29 7.40 -1.21
N GLY A 71 -9.88 7.63 0.04
CA GLY A 71 -10.81 7.87 1.14
C GLY A 71 -11.52 9.23 1.06
N VAL A 72 -10.85 10.27 0.54
CA VAL A 72 -11.43 11.62 0.34
C VAL A 72 -12.38 11.66 -0.86
N PHE A 73 -12.07 10.89 -1.90
CA PHE A 73 -12.85 10.76 -3.12
C PHE A 73 -13.34 9.31 -3.24
N PRO A 74 -14.43 8.95 -2.52
CA PRO A 74 -15.05 7.63 -2.67
C PRO A 74 -15.57 7.43 -4.09
N GLU A 75 -15.98 6.20 -4.41
CA GLU A 75 -16.44 5.78 -5.75
C GLU A 75 -17.62 6.60 -6.30
N THR A 76 -18.32 7.35 -5.44
CA THR A 76 -19.34 8.33 -5.85
C THR A 76 -18.78 9.60 -6.50
N VAL A 77 -17.45 9.80 -6.48
CA VAL A 77 -16.75 11.02 -6.93
C VAL A 77 -15.85 10.73 -8.13
N GLU A 78 -16.46 10.33 -9.24
CA GLU A 78 -15.77 10.16 -10.52
C GLU A 78 -15.43 11.51 -11.19
N PRO A 79 -14.30 11.65 -11.91
CA PRO A 79 -13.27 10.63 -12.19
C PRO A 79 -12.18 10.54 -11.11
N HIS A 80 -12.33 11.23 -9.98
CA HIS A 80 -11.25 11.37 -9.01
C HIS A 80 -10.94 10.04 -8.34
N HIS A 81 -11.96 9.27 -7.98
CA HIS A 81 -11.78 7.96 -7.35
C HIS A 81 -10.88 7.04 -8.18
N ILE A 82 -11.21 6.84 -9.46
CA ILE A 82 -10.43 5.93 -10.32
C ILE A 82 -9.00 6.43 -10.54
N ILE A 83 -8.78 7.74 -10.66
CA ILE A 83 -7.44 8.31 -10.81
C ILE A 83 -6.58 8.00 -9.58
N PHE A 84 -7.11 8.26 -8.38
CA PHE A 84 -6.39 7.99 -7.12
C PHE A 84 -6.20 6.49 -6.88
N SER A 85 -7.19 5.66 -7.20
CA SER A 85 -7.12 4.20 -7.07
C SER A 85 -6.03 3.59 -7.96
N VAL A 86 -6.04 3.91 -9.25
CA VAL A 86 -5.00 3.44 -10.20
C VAL A 86 -3.62 3.95 -9.78
N ALA A 87 -3.50 5.23 -9.43
CA ALA A 87 -2.23 5.79 -8.97
C ALA A 87 -1.69 5.09 -7.72
N PHE A 88 -2.56 4.75 -6.75
CA PHE A 88 -2.19 3.99 -5.56
C PHE A 88 -1.70 2.59 -5.92
N PHE A 89 -2.49 1.81 -6.66
CA PHE A 89 -2.15 0.41 -6.97
C PHE A 89 -0.94 0.27 -7.90
N VAL A 90 -0.54 1.32 -8.62
CA VAL A 90 0.73 1.38 -9.36
C VAL A 90 1.89 1.83 -8.47
N ALA A 91 1.72 2.91 -7.70
CA ALA A 91 2.80 3.47 -6.88
C ALA A 91 3.23 2.52 -5.76
N LEU A 92 2.29 1.75 -5.20
CA LEU A 92 2.55 0.83 -4.10
C LEU A 92 3.58 -0.25 -4.46
N PRO A 93 3.39 -1.12 -5.48
CA PRO A 93 4.38 -2.11 -5.86
C PRO A 93 5.69 -1.49 -6.37
N VAL A 94 5.64 -0.33 -7.05
CA VAL A 94 6.86 0.39 -7.45
C VAL A 94 7.70 0.76 -6.22
N SER A 95 7.06 1.29 -5.17
CA SER A 95 7.76 1.62 -3.92
C SER A 95 8.39 0.38 -3.29
N MET A 96 7.69 -0.76 -3.29
CA MET A 96 8.19 -2.03 -2.77
C MET A 96 9.40 -2.52 -3.55
N PHE A 97 9.38 -2.46 -4.88
CA PHE A 97 10.50 -2.88 -5.71
C PHE A 97 11.73 -2.00 -5.47
N VAL A 98 11.57 -0.68 -5.39
CA VAL A 98 12.70 0.23 -5.13
C VAL A 98 13.28 0.00 -3.73
N LEU A 99 12.43 -0.10 -2.70
CA LEU A 99 12.87 -0.42 -1.34
C LEU A 99 13.53 -1.79 -1.25
N SER A 100 13.02 -2.79 -1.96
CA SER A 100 13.64 -4.13 -2.00
C SER A 100 15.05 -4.08 -2.57
N ALA A 101 15.26 -3.28 -3.62
CA ALA A 101 16.55 -3.10 -4.25
C ALA A 101 17.54 -2.38 -3.32
N TYR A 102 17.06 -1.48 -2.46
CA TYR A 102 17.84 -0.92 -1.35
C TYR A 102 18.19 -2.02 -0.34
N MET A 103 17.20 -2.78 0.15
CA MET A 103 17.40 -3.78 1.20
C MET A 103 18.42 -4.86 0.79
N ILE A 104 18.36 -5.35 -0.45
CA ILE A 104 19.31 -6.34 -0.96
C ILE A 104 20.74 -5.78 -0.98
N ARG A 105 20.91 -4.53 -1.43
CA ARG A 105 22.23 -3.87 -1.51
C ARG A 105 22.81 -3.55 -0.13
N SER A 106 21.94 -3.27 0.85
CA SER A 106 22.32 -2.98 2.23
C SER A 106 22.48 -4.23 3.10
N GLY A 107 22.52 -5.43 2.50
CA GLY A 107 22.78 -6.69 3.21
C GLY A 107 21.54 -7.35 3.85
N MET A 108 20.37 -6.71 3.82
CA MET A 108 19.10 -7.26 4.30
C MET A 108 18.40 -8.13 3.25
N LYS A 109 19.12 -9.13 2.72
CA LYS A 109 18.68 -9.92 1.56
C LYS A 109 17.33 -10.61 1.79
N ASP A 110 17.11 -11.17 2.97
CA ASP A 110 15.86 -11.88 3.30
C ASP A 110 14.63 -10.96 3.16
N LEU A 111 14.72 -9.74 3.73
CA LEU A 111 13.65 -8.74 3.63
C LEU A 111 13.51 -8.21 2.21
N GLY A 112 14.63 -8.04 1.51
CA GLY A 112 14.68 -7.66 0.12
C GLY A 112 13.92 -8.63 -0.77
N TYR A 113 14.27 -9.92 -0.75
CA TYR A 113 13.61 -10.94 -1.57
C TYR A 113 12.15 -11.14 -1.20
N LEU A 114 11.82 -11.09 0.09
CA LEU A 114 10.43 -11.17 0.54
C LEU A 114 9.60 -9.99 0.01
N SER A 115 10.17 -8.78 0.00
CA SER A 115 9.51 -7.59 -0.54
C SER A 115 9.38 -7.63 -2.06
N VAL A 116 10.35 -8.21 -2.78
CA VAL A 116 10.21 -8.49 -4.22
C VAL A 116 9.05 -9.44 -4.46
N ALA A 117 8.99 -10.57 -3.74
CA ALA A 117 7.93 -11.55 -3.91
C ALA A 117 6.54 -10.94 -3.62
N ALA A 118 6.41 -10.17 -2.54
CA ALA A 118 5.19 -9.48 -2.19
C ALA A 118 4.78 -8.43 -3.24
N GLY A 119 5.74 -7.66 -3.78
CA GLY A 119 5.49 -6.70 -4.86
C GLY A 119 5.06 -7.38 -6.17
N ILE A 120 5.64 -8.55 -6.50
CA ILE A 120 5.22 -9.35 -7.66
C ILE A 120 3.77 -9.81 -7.50
N VAL A 121 3.40 -10.35 -6.33
CA VAL A 121 2.01 -10.79 -6.08
C VAL A 121 1.05 -9.60 -6.13
N ALA A 122 1.41 -8.47 -5.51
CA ALA A 122 0.61 -7.26 -5.52
C ALA A 122 0.42 -6.67 -6.93
N ALA A 123 1.39 -6.84 -7.84
CA ALA A 123 1.26 -6.38 -9.22
C ALA A 123 0.54 -7.39 -10.12
N LEU A 124 0.94 -8.67 -10.09
CA LEU A 124 0.45 -9.68 -11.03
C LEU A 124 -1.00 -10.09 -10.78
N ILE A 125 -1.53 -9.90 -9.57
CA ILE A 125 -2.95 -10.18 -9.29
C ILE A 125 -3.89 -9.39 -10.20
N TRP A 126 -3.49 -8.19 -10.63
CA TRP A 126 -4.24 -7.33 -11.55
C TRP A 126 -4.19 -7.78 -13.01
N ALA A 127 -3.29 -8.70 -13.38
CA ALA A 127 -3.20 -9.22 -14.75
C ALA A 127 -4.19 -10.36 -15.03
N LEU A 128 -4.89 -10.84 -14.01
CA LEU A 128 -5.93 -11.85 -14.14
C LEU A 128 -7.27 -11.20 -14.51
N GLU A 129 -8.16 -11.98 -15.13
CA GLU A 129 -9.52 -11.55 -15.42
C GLU A 129 -10.36 -11.62 -14.15
N TRP A 130 -11.09 -10.54 -13.86
CA TRP A 130 -11.94 -10.40 -12.68
C TRP A 130 -13.27 -9.77 -13.06
N ASP A 131 -14.38 -10.36 -12.61
CA ASP A 131 -15.71 -9.75 -12.72
C ASP A 131 -15.87 -8.56 -11.75
N GLY A 132 -15.20 -8.62 -10.60
CA GLY A 132 -15.11 -7.57 -9.59
C GLY A 132 -13.73 -7.53 -8.97
N VAL A 133 -13.25 -6.34 -8.62
CA VAL A 133 -11.84 -6.11 -8.25
C VAL A 133 -11.56 -6.16 -6.75
N ALA A 134 -12.50 -6.57 -5.91
CA ALA A 134 -12.28 -6.65 -4.46
C ALA A 134 -11.12 -7.58 -4.07
N ILE A 135 -10.94 -8.70 -4.79
CA ILE A 135 -9.83 -9.65 -4.54
C ILE A 135 -8.48 -9.01 -4.87
N PRO A 136 -8.21 -8.50 -6.10
CA PRO A 136 -6.93 -7.87 -6.39
C PRO A 136 -6.63 -6.66 -5.50
N GLU A 137 -7.64 -5.86 -5.13
CA GLU A 137 -7.47 -4.76 -4.17
C GLU A 137 -7.03 -5.25 -2.79
N ALA A 138 -7.72 -6.27 -2.24
CA ALA A 138 -7.42 -6.84 -0.94
C ALA A 138 -6.04 -7.52 -0.91
N VAL A 139 -5.70 -8.29 -1.94
CA VAL A 139 -4.40 -8.99 -2.04
C VAL A 139 -3.26 -7.99 -2.09
N SER A 140 -3.36 -6.96 -2.94
CA SER A 140 -2.32 -5.93 -3.09
C SER A 140 -2.09 -5.16 -1.78
N ALA A 141 -3.18 -4.75 -1.12
CA ALA A 141 -3.12 -4.06 0.15
C ALA A 141 -2.54 -4.94 1.26
N LEU A 142 -2.95 -6.22 1.33
CA LEU A 142 -2.49 -7.16 2.35
C LEU A 142 -0.99 -7.46 2.21
N MET A 143 -0.52 -7.74 1.00
CA MET A 143 0.90 -8.02 0.74
C MET A 143 1.78 -6.86 1.23
N THR A 144 1.37 -5.64 0.94
CA THR A 144 2.12 -4.45 1.35
C THR A 144 2.03 -4.22 2.86
N SER A 145 0.85 -4.35 3.44
CA SER A 145 0.64 -4.19 4.89
C SER A 145 1.51 -5.16 5.70
N VAL A 146 1.54 -6.44 5.32
CA VAL A 146 2.39 -7.46 5.96
C VAL A 146 3.86 -7.08 5.84
N MET A 147 4.33 -6.63 4.67
CA MET A 147 5.71 -6.19 4.50
C MET A 147 6.06 -4.96 5.34
N SER A 148 5.18 -3.96 5.41
CA SER A 148 5.37 -2.78 6.26
C SER A 148 5.47 -3.14 7.74
N VAL A 149 4.65 -4.08 8.22
CA VAL A 149 4.73 -4.58 9.61
C VAL A 149 6.04 -5.32 9.87
N ILE A 150 6.45 -6.21 8.96
CA ILE A 150 7.72 -6.96 9.09
C ILE A 150 8.91 -6.00 9.10
N LEU A 151 8.94 -5.04 8.18
CA LEU A 151 10.00 -4.04 8.09
C LEU A 151 10.02 -3.16 9.34
N GLY A 152 8.86 -2.65 9.79
CA GLY A 152 8.76 -1.86 11.02
C GLY A 152 9.24 -2.61 12.27
N TYR A 153 8.89 -3.90 12.40
CA TYR A 153 9.39 -4.74 13.49
C TYR A 153 10.92 -4.92 13.44
N ARG A 154 11.50 -5.04 12.25
CA ARG A 154 12.95 -5.14 12.04
C ARG A 154 13.65 -3.82 12.34
N MET A 155 13.09 -2.68 11.93
CA MET A 155 13.61 -1.34 12.22
C MET A 155 13.70 -1.08 13.73
N ARG A 156 12.70 -1.49 14.52
CA ARG A 156 12.75 -1.37 16.00
C ARG A 156 13.93 -2.10 16.65
N LYS A 157 14.42 -3.17 16.01
CA LYS A 157 15.61 -3.88 16.51
C LYS A 157 16.91 -3.17 16.15
N TRP A 158 16.92 -2.33 15.11
CA TRP A 158 18.10 -1.55 14.72
C TRP A 158 18.39 -0.38 15.66
N ASP A 159 17.37 0.32 16.16
CA ASP A 159 17.55 1.39 17.16
C ASP A 159 18.17 0.93 18.48
N LYS A 160 18.20 -0.38 18.75
CA LYS A 160 18.79 -0.95 19.98
C LYS A 160 20.27 -1.34 19.83
N VAL A 161 20.87 -1.10 18.67
CA VAL A 161 22.26 -1.48 18.34
C VAL A 161 23.14 -0.25 18.08
N LEU A 162 22.54 0.94 18.04
CA LEU A 162 23.22 2.24 18.10
C LEU A 162 23.22 2.77 19.55
#